data_AF-A0A197JN03-F1
#
_entry.id   AF-A0A197JN03-F1
#
_cell.length_a   1.000
_cell.length_b   1.000
_cell.length_c   1.000
_cell.angle_alpha   90.00
_cell.angle_beta   90.00
_cell.angle_gamma   90.00
#
_symmetry.space_group_name_H-M   'P 1'
#
loop_
_entity.id
_entity.type
_entity.pdbx_description
1 polymer ?
#
loop_
_entity_poly.entity_id
_entity_poly.type
_entity_poly.pdbx_seq_one_letter_code
_entity_poly.pdbx_strand_id
1 'polypeptide(L)'
;MGDLHLIGTEHQTDAVYALQRSKQKARFLKFKDMLQQPVVDLDVLRKLSWSGVPTAIRPIVWQLLVGYLPCNSDRRNVALERKRKEYQDGVQQTFARGIEGLDQTIWHQVFIDVPRTNPKMALFQNQTTQRCLERILYCWAIRHPASSYVQGINDLVTPFFLVFLTAYIEEDQDPESYDISLLPPEILSAIEADSYWCLSKLLDGIQDNFTHAQPGIQRQIVKLRELICRIDAPLAAHLQSEHVEFIQFSFRWMNCLLMREVTLQHTIRMWDTYLTEHPHGFSEFHLYVCAAFLTKWSAELMRMEFQEIMLFLQDVPTDDWQEKEIELLLSEAFMWKSLFHASPMHLGGSK
;
A
#
# COMPACT_ATOMS: atom_id res chain seq x y z
N MET A 1 58.09 -14.83 1.95
CA MET A 1 56.89 -15.02 2.81
C MET A 1 55.78 -14.30 2.09
N GLY A 2 55.03 -15.07 1.30
CA GLY A 2 54.05 -14.56 0.35
C GLY A 2 52.68 -14.38 0.98
N ASP A 3 52.01 -13.34 0.51
CA ASP A 3 50.61 -13.04 0.71
C ASP A 3 49.72 -14.23 0.39
N LEU A 4 48.89 -14.61 1.36
CA LEU A 4 47.92 -15.69 1.23
C LEU A 4 46.67 -15.38 2.06
N HIS A 5 46.14 -14.16 1.94
CA HIS A 5 44.83 -13.78 2.47
C HIS A 5 44.24 -12.70 1.57
N LEU A 6 43.47 -13.09 0.54
CA LEU A 6 42.46 -12.24 -0.13
C LEU A 6 41.61 -12.99 -1.21
N ILE A 7 41.72 -14.32 -1.37
CA ILE A 7 40.95 -15.07 -2.40
C ILE A 7 39.62 -15.64 -1.84
N GLY A 8 39.31 -15.42 -0.57
CA GLY A 8 38.17 -16.07 0.11
C GLY A 8 36.82 -15.36 0.03
N THR A 9 36.77 -14.06 -0.27
CA THR A 9 35.55 -13.24 -0.12
C THR A 9 34.70 -13.16 -1.38
N GLU A 10 35.29 -13.03 -2.58
CA GLU A 10 34.53 -12.87 -3.84
C GLU A 10 33.69 -14.11 -4.19
N HIS A 11 34.25 -15.32 -4.07
CA HIS A 11 33.53 -16.57 -4.34
C HIS A 11 32.36 -16.85 -3.39
N GLN A 12 32.42 -16.31 -2.16
CA GLN A 12 31.37 -16.49 -1.16
C GLN A 12 30.18 -15.56 -1.45
N THR A 13 30.44 -14.35 -1.94
CA THR A 13 29.40 -13.42 -2.41
C THR A 13 28.70 -13.93 -3.68
N ASP A 14 29.45 -14.43 -4.66
CA ASP A 14 28.88 -14.96 -5.91
C ASP A 14 27.96 -16.16 -5.68
N ALA A 15 28.33 -17.06 -4.77
CA ALA A 15 27.49 -18.20 -4.39
C ALA A 15 26.20 -17.76 -3.69
N VAL A 16 26.26 -16.73 -2.84
CA VAL A 16 25.08 -16.14 -2.18
C VAL A 16 24.16 -15.48 -3.20
N TYR A 17 24.69 -14.68 -4.12
CA TYR A 17 23.91 -14.07 -5.20
C TYR A 17 23.28 -15.11 -6.14
N ALA A 18 24.03 -16.15 -6.52
CA ALA A 18 23.51 -17.24 -7.34
C ALA A 18 22.39 -18.01 -6.62
N LEU A 19 22.54 -18.27 -5.32
CA LEU A 19 21.51 -18.93 -4.51
C LEU A 19 20.26 -18.05 -4.37
N GLN A 20 20.42 -16.73 -4.18
CA GLN A 20 19.30 -15.80 -4.10
C GLN A 20 18.54 -15.70 -5.42
N ARG A 21 19.25 -15.61 -6.55
CA ARG A 21 18.65 -15.68 -7.90
C ARG A 21 17.93 -17.01 -8.14
N SER A 22 18.50 -18.12 -7.70
CA SER A 22 17.87 -19.45 -7.78
C SER A 22 16.57 -19.52 -6.98
N LYS A 23 16.57 -19.01 -5.74
CA LYS A 23 15.36 -18.93 -4.89
C LYS A 23 14.29 -18.03 -5.51
N GLN A 24 14.65 -16.86 -6.02
CA GLN A 24 13.72 -15.95 -6.70
C GLN A 24 13.13 -16.59 -7.96
N LYS A 25 13.95 -17.27 -8.76
CA LYS A 25 13.50 -18.01 -9.95
C LYS A 25 12.54 -19.15 -9.58
N ALA A 26 12.86 -19.94 -8.56
CA ALA A 26 11.97 -21.00 -8.09
C ALA A 26 10.64 -20.44 -7.57
N ARG A 27 10.68 -19.31 -6.85
CA ARG A 27 9.46 -18.60 -6.40
C ARG A 27 8.63 -18.13 -7.58
N PHE A 28 9.24 -17.47 -8.57
CA PHE A 28 8.56 -17.03 -9.79
C PHE A 28 7.88 -18.17 -10.53
N LEU A 29 8.54 -19.31 -10.69
CA LEU A 29 7.96 -20.50 -11.34
C LEU A 29 6.72 -21.01 -10.59
N LYS A 30 6.74 -21.06 -9.25
CA LYS A 30 5.56 -21.46 -8.46
C LYS A 30 4.35 -20.57 -8.71
N PHE A 31 4.56 -19.25 -8.80
CA PHE A 31 3.47 -18.34 -9.15
C PHE A 31 2.98 -18.55 -10.58
N LYS A 32 3.90 -18.73 -11.53
CA LYS A 32 3.55 -18.97 -12.93
C LYS A 32 2.68 -20.22 -13.08
N ASP A 33 3.08 -21.32 -12.43
CA ASP A 33 2.34 -22.58 -12.43
C ASP A 33 0.94 -22.42 -11.81
N MET A 34 0.80 -21.62 -10.76
CA MET A 34 -0.49 -21.29 -10.14
C MET A 34 -1.38 -20.45 -11.07
N LEU A 35 -0.82 -19.40 -11.69
CA LEU A 35 -1.57 -18.47 -12.55
C LEU A 35 -2.05 -19.11 -13.86
N GLN A 36 -1.39 -20.18 -14.30
CA GLN A 36 -1.74 -20.99 -15.47
C GLN A 36 -2.88 -22.00 -15.21
N GLN A 37 -3.29 -22.20 -13.96
CA GLN A 37 -4.44 -23.06 -13.65
C GLN A 37 -5.74 -22.46 -14.25
N PRO A 38 -6.66 -23.28 -14.79
CA PRO A 38 -7.94 -22.81 -15.32
C PRO A 38 -8.76 -22.02 -14.31
N VAL A 39 -8.67 -22.41 -13.03
CA VAL A 39 -9.20 -21.68 -11.90
C VAL A 39 -8.09 -21.53 -10.87
N VAL A 40 -7.69 -20.29 -10.60
CA VAL A 40 -6.68 -19.99 -9.58
C VAL A 40 -7.27 -20.21 -8.19
N ASP A 41 -6.57 -20.98 -7.37
CA ASP A 41 -6.89 -21.14 -5.95
C ASP A 41 -6.39 -19.90 -5.19
N LEU A 42 -7.32 -19.07 -4.72
CA LEU A 42 -6.98 -17.85 -3.99
C LEU A 42 -6.31 -18.14 -2.65
N ASP A 43 -6.60 -19.24 -1.97
CA ASP A 43 -5.99 -19.54 -0.67
C ASP A 43 -4.53 -19.95 -0.82
N VAL A 44 -4.21 -20.70 -1.88
CA VAL A 44 -2.82 -21.00 -2.22
C VAL A 44 -2.10 -19.74 -2.72
N LEU A 45 -2.76 -18.92 -3.54
CA LEU A 45 -2.17 -17.66 -4.01
C LEU A 45 -1.87 -16.72 -2.84
N ARG A 46 -2.78 -16.57 -1.87
CA ARG A 46 -2.56 -15.78 -0.64
C ARG A 46 -1.34 -16.27 0.13
N LYS A 47 -1.23 -17.59 0.37
CA LYS A 47 -0.06 -18.17 1.06
C LYS A 47 1.26 -17.90 0.33
N LEU A 48 1.25 -17.97 -1.00
CA LEU A 48 2.42 -17.65 -1.81
C LEU A 48 2.75 -16.15 -1.76
N SER A 49 1.75 -15.27 -1.82
CA SER A 49 1.93 -13.81 -1.87
C SER A 49 2.31 -13.17 -0.53
N TRP A 50 2.03 -13.82 0.60
CA TRP A 50 2.25 -13.22 1.93
C TRP A 50 3.70 -12.77 2.16
N SER A 51 4.67 -13.56 1.66
CA SER A 51 6.10 -13.22 1.72
C SER A 51 6.60 -12.38 0.53
N GLY A 52 5.71 -11.65 -0.14
CA GLY A 52 6.03 -10.78 -1.26
C GLY A 52 5.77 -11.41 -2.64
N VAL A 53 5.45 -10.59 -3.62
CA VAL A 53 5.14 -11.03 -4.98
C VAL A 53 6.27 -10.61 -5.92
N PRO A 54 6.78 -11.49 -6.80
CA PRO A 54 7.76 -11.09 -7.82
C PRO A 54 7.23 -9.98 -8.73
N THR A 55 8.07 -8.97 -9.04
CA THR A 55 7.64 -7.76 -9.75
C THR A 55 6.93 -8.03 -11.07
N ALA A 56 7.49 -8.89 -11.92
CA ALA A 56 6.95 -9.19 -13.25
C ALA A 56 5.52 -9.76 -13.26
N ILE A 57 5.03 -10.30 -12.14
CA ILE A 57 3.67 -10.88 -12.03
C ILE A 57 2.80 -10.17 -10.99
N ARG A 58 3.35 -9.18 -10.27
CA ARG A 58 2.61 -8.42 -9.28
C ARG A 58 1.31 -7.82 -9.83
N PRO A 59 1.27 -7.27 -11.07
CA PRO A 59 0.03 -6.74 -11.66
C PRO A 59 -1.14 -7.73 -11.60
N ILE A 60 -0.98 -8.92 -12.20
CA ILE A 60 -2.06 -9.92 -12.26
C ILE A 60 -2.40 -10.49 -10.86
N VAL A 61 -1.39 -10.67 -10.01
CA VAL A 61 -1.60 -11.18 -8.64
C VAL A 61 -2.41 -10.18 -7.82
N TRP A 62 -2.09 -8.88 -7.87
CA TRP A 62 -2.84 -7.83 -7.17
C TRP A 62 -4.28 -7.76 -7.66
N GLN A 63 -4.50 -7.80 -8.97
CA GLN A 63 -5.84 -7.78 -9.55
C GLN A 63 -6.68 -9.00 -9.09
N LEU A 64 -6.07 -10.18 -8.93
CA LEU A 64 -6.75 -11.37 -8.40
C LEU A 64 -7.03 -11.25 -6.89
N LEU A 65 -6.03 -10.83 -6.10
CA LEU A 65 -6.16 -10.77 -4.63
C LEU A 65 -7.14 -9.70 -4.17
N VAL A 66 -7.19 -8.54 -4.84
CA VAL A 66 -8.15 -7.46 -4.56
C VAL A 66 -9.57 -7.79 -5.07
N GLY A 67 -9.73 -8.90 -5.81
CA GLY A 67 -11.02 -9.34 -6.35
C GLY A 67 -11.50 -8.52 -7.55
N TYR A 68 -10.59 -7.87 -8.28
CA TYR A 68 -10.90 -7.21 -9.56
C TYR A 68 -10.99 -8.22 -10.70
N LEU A 69 -10.01 -9.12 -10.81
CA LEU A 69 -9.99 -10.19 -11.80
C LEU A 69 -10.69 -11.46 -11.28
N PRO A 70 -11.50 -12.15 -12.11
CA PRO A 70 -12.04 -13.45 -11.77
C PRO A 70 -10.94 -14.52 -11.74
N CYS A 71 -11.07 -15.49 -10.83
CA CYS A 71 -10.10 -16.58 -10.69
C CYS A 71 -10.11 -17.54 -11.89
N ASN A 72 -11.24 -17.66 -12.58
CA ASN A 72 -11.38 -18.44 -13.82
C ASN A 72 -10.70 -17.70 -14.99
N SER A 73 -9.71 -18.35 -15.61
CA SER A 73 -8.89 -17.79 -16.70
C SER A 73 -9.71 -17.34 -17.90
N ASP A 74 -10.70 -18.13 -18.30
CA ASP A 74 -11.50 -17.93 -19.52
C ASP A 74 -12.37 -16.67 -19.42
N ARG A 75 -12.63 -16.20 -18.19
CA ARG A 75 -13.43 -15.01 -17.92
C ARG A 75 -12.59 -13.75 -17.75
N ARG A 76 -11.26 -13.83 -17.62
CA ARG A 76 -10.41 -12.67 -17.27
C ARG A 76 -10.42 -11.60 -18.35
N ASN A 77 -10.17 -11.97 -19.61
CA ASN A 77 -10.12 -11.01 -20.72
C ASN A 77 -11.45 -10.28 -20.90
N VAL A 78 -12.56 -11.03 -20.95
CA VAL A 78 -13.91 -10.46 -21.06
C VAL A 78 -14.24 -9.54 -19.89
N ALA A 79 -13.84 -9.90 -18.67
CA ALA A 79 -14.04 -9.06 -17.50
C ALA A 79 -13.24 -7.75 -17.57
N LEU A 80 -11.97 -7.82 -17.96
CA LEU A 80 -11.09 -6.65 -18.14
C LEU A 80 -11.61 -5.73 -19.23
N GLU A 81 -11.89 -6.25 -20.43
CA GLU A 81 -12.40 -5.44 -21.55
C GLU A 81 -13.67 -4.70 -21.14
N ARG A 82 -14.62 -5.41 -20.51
CA ARG A 82 -15.86 -4.79 -20.03
C ARG A 82 -15.60 -3.72 -18.98
N LYS A 83 -14.72 -3.99 -17.99
CA LYS A 83 -14.45 -3.06 -16.88
C LYS A 83 -13.67 -1.82 -17.33
N ARG A 84 -12.69 -2.00 -18.23
CA ARG A 84 -11.95 -0.90 -18.84
C ARG A 84 -12.86 -0.02 -19.69
N LYS A 85 -13.73 -0.64 -20.50
CA LYS A 85 -14.76 0.09 -21.26
C LYS A 85 -15.72 0.86 -20.35
N GLU A 86 -16.23 0.21 -19.30
CA GLU A 86 -17.13 0.86 -18.32
C GLU A 86 -16.50 2.10 -17.69
N TYR A 87 -15.22 2.03 -17.33
CA TYR A 87 -14.48 3.18 -16.81
C TYR A 87 -14.32 4.28 -17.86
N GLN A 88 -13.87 3.93 -19.07
CA GLN A 88 -13.67 4.89 -20.16
C GLN A 88 -14.96 5.62 -20.54
N ASP A 89 -16.06 4.88 -20.69
CA ASP A 89 -17.38 5.45 -20.99
C ASP A 89 -17.82 6.40 -19.85
N GLY A 90 -17.57 6.02 -18.59
CA GLY A 90 -17.84 6.85 -17.42
C GLY A 90 -17.01 8.14 -17.38
N VAL A 91 -15.72 8.07 -17.70
CA VAL A 91 -14.83 9.23 -17.84
C VAL A 91 -15.33 10.16 -18.95
N GLN A 92 -15.60 9.62 -20.14
CA GLN A 92 -16.09 10.40 -21.27
C GLN A 92 -17.39 11.14 -20.92
N GLN A 93 -18.33 10.47 -20.27
CA GLN A 93 -19.58 11.08 -19.82
C GLN A 93 -19.33 12.18 -18.78
N THR A 94 -18.45 11.92 -17.82
CA THR A 94 -18.13 12.85 -16.71
C THR A 94 -17.51 14.14 -17.23
N PHE A 95 -16.57 14.03 -18.17
CA PHE A 95 -15.80 15.16 -18.70
C PHE A 95 -16.35 15.69 -20.04
N ALA A 96 -17.55 15.25 -20.49
CA ALA A 96 -18.14 15.61 -21.78
C ALA A 96 -18.33 17.13 -21.96
N ARG A 97 -18.55 17.86 -20.87
CA ARG A 97 -18.72 19.32 -20.85
C ARG A 97 -17.42 20.06 -20.47
N GLY A 98 -16.28 19.37 -20.49
CA GLY A 98 -15.00 19.89 -20.01
C GLY A 98 -15.01 20.13 -18.49
N ILE A 99 -13.95 20.78 -18.01
CA ILE A 99 -13.73 21.07 -16.58
C ILE A 99 -14.84 21.97 -16.00
N GLU A 100 -15.40 22.88 -16.82
CA GLU A 100 -16.48 23.78 -16.41
C GLU A 100 -17.77 23.04 -16.04
N GLY A 101 -17.97 21.83 -16.57
CA GLY A 101 -19.12 20.99 -16.26
C GLY A 101 -18.99 20.14 -14.99
N LEU A 102 -17.82 20.19 -14.33
CA LEU A 102 -17.53 19.42 -13.11
C LEU A 102 -18.02 20.14 -11.85
N ASP A 103 -18.19 19.38 -10.78
CA ASP A 103 -18.30 19.94 -9.43
C ASP A 103 -16.97 20.64 -9.09
N GLN A 104 -17.02 21.97 -9.05
CA GLN A 104 -15.82 22.78 -8.86
C GLN A 104 -15.19 22.61 -7.48
N THR A 105 -15.96 22.24 -6.46
CA THR A 105 -15.44 22.01 -5.11
C THR A 105 -14.64 20.72 -5.04
N ILE A 106 -15.14 19.65 -5.66
CA ILE A 106 -14.42 18.37 -5.75
C ILE A 106 -13.20 18.52 -6.67
N TRP A 107 -13.40 19.09 -7.85
CA TRP A 107 -12.34 19.27 -8.84
C TRP A 107 -11.19 20.12 -8.31
N HIS A 108 -11.48 21.24 -7.65
CA HIS A 108 -10.44 22.12 -7.10
C HIS A 108 -9.55 21.41 -6.07
N GLN A 109 -10.12 20.58 -5.20
CA GLN A 109 -9.33 19.82 -4.22
C GLN A 109 -8.42 18.80 -4.91
N VAL A 110 -8.96 18.01 -5.84
CA VAL A 110 -8.19 17.04 -6.62
C VAL A 110 -7.05 17.74 -7.39
N PHE A 111 -7.37 18.85 -8.06
CA PHE A 111 -6.42 19.63 -8.86
C PHE A 111 -5.26 20.21 -8.03
N ILE A 112 -5.50 20.56 -6.76
CA ILE A 112 -4.45 21.05 -5.86
C ILE A 112 -3.59 19.90 -5.31
N ASP A 113 -4.18 18.75 -5.02
CA ASP A 113 -3.49 17.64 -4.36
C ASP A 113 -2.66 16.79 -5.32
N VAL A 114 -3.14 16.57 -6.55
CA VAL A 114 -2.46 15.69 -7.51
C VAL A 114 -1.01 16.13 -7.80
N PRO A 115 -0.70 17.41 -8.10
CA PRO A 115 0.69 17.84 -8.33
C PRO A 115 1.61 17.65 -7.12
N ARG A 116 1.05 17.62 -5.91
CA ARG A 116 1.78 17.46 -4.64
C ARG A 116 1.91 16.00 -4.21
N THR A 117 1.34 15.07 -4.96
CA THR A 117 1.37 13.63 -4.67
C THR A 117 2.74 13.06 -5.04
N ASN A 118 3.44 12.44 -4.09
CA ASN A 118 4.79 11.88 -4.28
C ASN A 118 5.76 12.85 -5.02
N PRO A 119 6.04 14.05 -4.44
CA PRO A 119 6.68 15.15 -5.15
C PRO A 119 8.13 14.89 -5.58
N LYS A 120 8.80 13.92 -4.95
CA LYS A 120 10.18 13.53 -5.28
C LYS A 120 10.26 12.56 -6.48
N MET A 121 9.14 11.97 -6.90
CA MET A 121 9.11 10.92 -7.93
C MET A 121 8.73 11.49 -9.29
N ALA A 122 9.62 11.35 -10.28
CA ALA A 122 9.41 11.93 -11.61
C ALA A 122 8.17 11.38 -12.32
N LEU A 123 7.81 10.10 -12.10
CA LEU A 123 6.58 9.49 -12.59
C LEU A 123 5.34 10.33 -12.24
N PHE A 124 5.22 10.80 -10.99
CA PHE A 124 4.05 11.54 -10.50
C PHE A 124 4.13 13.06 -10.78
N GLN A 125 5.31 13.55 -11.18
CA GLN A 125 5.48 14.91 -11.69
C GLN A 125 5.19 15.02 -13.20
N ASN A 126 5.04 13.88 -13.90
CA ASN A 126 4.65 13.85 -15.30
C ASN A 126 3.19 14.30 -15.48
N GLN A 127 2.95 15.23 -16.41
CA GLN A 127 1.62 15.79 -16.66
C GLN A 127 0.60 14.74 -17.13
N THR A 128 1.04 13.72 -17.87
CA THR A 128 0.18 12.62 -18.32
C THR A 128 -0.28 11.80 -17.12
N THR A 129 0.62 11.51 -16.18
CA THR A 129 0.30 10.81 -14.93
C THR A 129 -0.70 11.61 -14.11
N GLN A 130 -0.44 12.90 -13.91
CA GLN A 130 -1.32 13.78 -13.15
C GLN A 130 -2.73 13.81 -13.73
N ARG A 131 -2.87 13.90 -15.06
CA ARG A 131 -4.17 13.84 -15.73
C ARG A 131 -4.89 12.51 -15.51
N CYS A 132 -4.17 11.38 -15.49
CA CYS A 132 -4.76 10.09 -15.14
C CYS A 132 -5.26 10.06 -13.69
N LEU A 133 -4.45 10.53 -12.74
CA LEU A 133 -4.82 10.57 -11.33
C LEU A 133 -6.02 11.50 -11.08
N GLU A 134 -6.05 12.68 -11.70
CA GLU A 134 -7.18 13.61 -11.65
C GLU A 134 -8.50 12.93 -12.04
N ARG A 135 -8.50 12.19 -13.15
CA ARG A 135 -9.68 11.45 -13.63
C ARG A 135 -10.06 10.30 -12.70
N ILE A 136 -9.10 9.50 -12.25
CA ILE A 136 -9.34 8.40 -11.30
C ILE A 136 -10.01 8.94 -10.03
N LEU A 137 -9.40 9.95 -9.41
CA LEU A 137 -9.84 10.49 -8.11
C LEU A 137 -11.18 11.21 -8.25
N TYR A 138 -11.36 12.04 -9.29
CA TYR A 138 -12.60 12.74 -9.51
C TYR A 138 -13.76 11.78 -9.82
N CYS A 139 -13.57 10.83 -10.74
CA CYS A 139 -14.60 9.83 -11.06
C CYS A 139 -14.94 8.92 -9.87
N TRP A 140 -13.97 8.66 -8.98
CA TRP A 140 -14.25 7.94 -7.73
C TRP A 140 -15.08 8.80 -6.79
N ALA A 141 -14.68 10.05 -6.54
CA ALA A 141 -15.34 10.96 -5.61
C ALA A 141 -16.83 11.18 -5.95
N ILE A 142 -17.16 11.47 -7.20
CA ILE A 142 -18.56 11.71 -7.61
C ILE A 142 -19.46 10.47 -7.49
N ARG A 143 -18.87 9.27 -7.55
CA ARG A 143 -19.59 8.00 -7.38
C ARG A 143 -19.79 7.61 -5.93
N HIS A 144 -19.08 8.26 -5.00
CA HIS A 144 -19.13 7.98 -3.56
C HIS A 144 -19.47 9.26 -2.78
N PRO A 145 -20.67 9.84 -2.94
CA PRO A 145 -21.02 11.15 -2.37
C PRO A 145 -20.96 11.22 -0.84
N ALA A 146 -21.05 10.08 -0.14
CA ALA A 146 -20.89 10.02 1.32
C ALA A 146 -19.45 10.30 1.79
N SER A 147 -18.46 10.04 0.93
CA SER A 147 -17.05 10.32 1.17
C SER A 147 -16.58 11.56 0.40
N SER A 148 -17.01 11.69 -0.86
CA SER A 148 -16.46 12.65 -1.83
C SER A 148 -14.94 12.48 -1.93
N TYR A 149 -14.21 13.51 -2.38
CA TYR A 149 -12.76 13.51 -2.32
C TYR A 149 -12.28 13.89 -0.91
N VAL A 150 -11.40 13.07 -0.33
CA VAL A 150 -10.72 13.32 0.94
C VAL A 150 -9.21 13.22 0.71
N GLN A 151 -8.47 14.23 1.18
CA GLN A 151 -7.00 14.24 1.09
C GLN A 151 -6.42 12.98 1.75
N GLY A 152 -5.49 12.32 1.06
CA GLY A 152 -4.97 10.99 1.40
C GLY A 152 -5.37 9.93 0.39
N ILE A 153 -6.56 10.02 -0.22
CA ILE A 153 -6.98 9.08 -1.28
C ILE A 153 -6.08 9.20 -2.52
N ASN A 154 -5.55 10.41 -2.77
CA ASN A 154 -4.54 10.67 -3.80
C ASN A 154 -3.27 9.84 -3.60
N ASP A 155 -2.89 9.53 -2.36
CA ASP A 155 -1.74 8.67 -2.08
C ASP A 155 -2.11 7.22 -2.39
N LEU A 156 -3.29 6.76 -1.99
CA LEU A 156 -3.72 5.35 -2.11
C LEU A 156 -3.79 4.82 -3.54
N VAL A 157 -3.90 5.69 -4.55
CA VAL A 157 -3.91 5.28 -5.96
C VAL A 157 -2.50 5.00 -6.50
N THR A 158 -1.45 5.59 -5.93
CA THR A 158 -0.10 5.53 -6.51
C THR A 158 0.54 4.15 -6.53
N PRO A 159 0.35 3.25 -5.54
CA PRO A 159 0.93 1.91 -5.60
C PRO A 159 0.29 1.08 -6.72
N PHE A 160 -1.04 1.19 -6.90
CA PHE A 160 -1.74 0.54 -8.01
C PHE A 160 -1.25 1.05 -9.36
N PHE A 161 -1.13 2.37 -9.51
CA PHE A 161 -0.69 3.00 -10.75
C PHE A 161 0.72 2.54 -11.15
N LEU A 162 1.68 2.59 -10.21
CA LEU A 162 3.05 2.15 -10.44
C LEU A 162 3.10 0.65 -10.74
N VAL A 163 2.42 -0.19 -9.93
CA VAL A 163 2.38 -1.63 -10.17
C VAL A 163 1.83 -1.94 -11.57
N PHE A 164 0.73 -1.35 -11.99
CA PHE A 164 0.17 -1.64 -13.32
C PHE A 164 1.00 -1.06 -14.46
N LEU A 165 1.75 0.02 -14.25
CA LEU A 165 2.74 0.50 -15.20
C LEU A 165 3.83 -0.55 -15.47
N THR A 166 4.30 -1.27 -14.43
CA THR A 166 5.35 -2.29 -14.59
C THR A 166 4.99 -3.44 -15.54
N ALA A 167 3.71 -3.62 -15.90
CA ALA A 167 3.28 -4.61 -16.89
C ALA A 167 3.61 -4.22 -18.34
N TYR A 168 3.97 -2.96 -18.59
CA TYR A 168 4.10 -2.38 -19.94
C TYR A 168 5.46 -1.74 -20.20
N ILE A 169 6.41 -1.87 -19.28
CA ILE A 169 7.79 -1.36 -19.41
C ILE A 169 8.78 -2.52 -19.28
N GLU A 170 9.99 -2.34 -19.78
CA GLU A 170 11.05 -3.35 -19.72
C GLU A 170 11.65 -3.47 -18.30
N GLU A 171 12.20 -4.63 -17.94
CA GLU A 171 12.67 -4.91 -16.57
C GLU A 171 13.85 -4.03 -16.12
N ASP A 172 14.62 -3.48 -17.06
CA ASP A 172 15.75 -2.57 -16.81
C ASP A 172 15.33 -1.09 -16.74
N GLN A 173 14.06 -0.78 -17.03
CA GLN A 173 13.51 0.55 -16.91
C GLN A 173 13.01 0.81 -15.48
N ASP A 174 13.39 1.95 -14.91
CA ASP A 174 12.93 2.36 -13.59
C ASP A 174 11.49 2.91 -13.67
N PRO A 175 10.49 2.24 -13.06
CA PRO A 175 9.11 2.71 -13.09
C PRO A 175 8.92 4.06 -12.37
N GLU A 176 9.77 4.41 -11.41
CA GLU A 176 9.64 5.65 -10.63
C GLU A 176 10.01 6.91 -11.44
N SER A 177 10.79 6.73 -12.51
CA SER A 177 11.25 7.80 -13.40
C SER A 177 10.79 7.66 -14.86
N TYR A 178 10.05 6.60 -15.18
CA TYR A 178 9.56 6.33 -16.54
C TYR A 178 8.61 7.43 -17.06
N ASP A 179 8.85 7.91 -18.29
CA ASP A 179 7.96 8.84 -18.98
C ASP A 179 6.80 8.10 -19.63
N ILE A 180 5.66 8.06 -18.93
CA ILE A 180 4.47 7.36 -19.43
C ILE A 180 3.87 7.99 -20.69
N SER A 181 4.25 9.22 -21.07
CA SER A 181 3.74 9.85 -22.31
C SER A 181 4.20 9.11 -23.58
N LEU A 182 5.20 8.24 -23.45
CA LEU A 182 5.69 7.37 -24.51
C LEU A 182 4.79 6.15 -24.75
N LEU A 183 3.88 5.84 -23.82
CA LEU A 183 2.98 4.70 -23.95
C LEU A 183 1.80 5.01 -24.89
N PRO A 184 1.35 4.02 -25.69
CA PRO A 184 0.12 4.12 -26.46
C PRO A 184 -1.09 4.52 -25.59
N PRO A 185 -2.03 5.34 -26.12
CA PRO A 185 -3.23 5.76 -25.39
C PRO A 185 -4.07 4.61 -24.82
N GLU A 186 -4.09 3.46 -25.50
CA GLU A 186 -4.83 2.26 -25.09
C GLU A 186 -4.21 1.64 -23.83
N ILE A 187 -2.88 1.68 -23.72
CA ILE A 187 -2.14 1.20 -22.54
C ILE A 187 -2.36 2.16 -21.37
N LEU A 188 -2.25 3.47 -21.60
CA LEU A 188 -2.55 4.49 -20.58
C LEU A 188 -3.96 4.31 -20.01
N SER A 189 -4.94 4.14 -20.90
CA SER A 189 -6.34 3.93 -20.51
C SER A 189 -6.54 2.62 -19.75
N ALA A 190 -5.76 1.57 -20.05
CA ALA A 190 -5.79 0.31 -19.32
C ALA A 190 -5.21 0.44 -17.91
N ILE A 191 -4.04 1.08 -17.75
CA ILE A 191 -3.42 1.35 -16.45
C ILE A 191 -4.35 2.18 -15.57
N GLU A 192 -4.95 3.23 -16.14
CA GLU A 192 -5.86 4.13 -15.44
C GLU A 192 -7.12 3.41 -14.95
N ALA A 193 -7.79 2.65 -15.83
CA ALA A 193 -8.97 1.89 -15.48
C ALA A 193 -8.72 0.81 -14.44
N ASP A 194 -7.63 0.05 -14.58
CA ASP A 194 -7.27 -1.00 -13.63
C ASP A 194 -6.93 -0.41 -12.25
N SER A 195 -6.24 0.74 -12.23
CA SER A 195 -5.97 1.50 -11.00
C SER A 195 -7.25 1.97 -10.33
N TYR A 196 -8.20 2.53 -11.10
CA TYR A 196 -9.50 2.96 -10.59
C TYR A 196 -10.27 1.80 -9.94
N TRP A 197 -10.37 0.65 -10.60
CA TRP A 197 -11.14 -0.48 -10.09
C TRP A 197 -10.49 -1.11 -8.86
N CYS A 198 -9.16 -1.23 -8.83
CA CYS A 198 -8.45 -1.77 -7.68
C CYS A 198 -8.47 -0.81 -6.49
N LEU A 199 -8.33 0.50 -6.72
CA LEU A 199 -8.53 1.53 -5.70
C LEU A 199 -9.95 1.46 -5.13
N SER A 200 -10.97 1.34 -5.98
CA SER A 200 -12.36 1.23 -5.55
C SER A 200 -12.57 0.02 -4.64
N LYS A 201 -11.97 -1.13 -4.98
CA LYS A 201 -12.03 -2.35 -4.16
C LYS A 201 -11.30 -2.20 -2.83
N LEU A 202 -10.17 -1.49 -2.78
CA LEU A 202 -9.49 -1.17 -1.53
C LEU A 202 -10.39 -0.30 -0.65
N LEU A 203 -10.94 0.78 -1.21
CA LEU A 203 -11.75 1.75 -0.48
C LEU A 203 -13.08 1.14 0.01
N ASP A 204 -13.63 0.15 -0.69
CA ASP A 204 -14.78 -0.64 -0.21
C ASP A 204 -14.54 -1.28 1.17
N GLY A 205 -13.29 -1.64 1.48
CA GLY A 205 -12.91 -2.25 2.76
C GLY A 205 -12.68 -1.27 3.91
N ILE A 206 -12.62 0.04 3.62
CA ILE A 206 -12.31 1.13 4.58
C ILE A 206 -13.17 2.38 4.32
N GLN A 207 -14.40 2.23 3.84
CA GLN A 207 -15.26 3.36 3.44
C GLN A 207 -15.46 4.38 4.58
N ASP A 208 -15.64 3.89 5.81
CA ASP A 208 -15.84 4.65 7.03
C ASP A 208 -14.61 5.49 7.44
N ASN A 209 -13.43 5.24 6.87
CA ASN A 209 -12.25 6.09 7.04
C ASN A 209 -12.38 7.42 6.29
N PHE A 210 -13.24 7.50 5.27
CA PHE A 210 -13.35 8.67 4.39
C PHE A 210 -14.74 9.29 4.36
N THR A 211 -15.72 8.76 5.10
CA THR A 211 -17.01 9.44 5.28
C THR A 211 -16.86 10.67 6.18
N HIS A 212 -17.90 11.53 6.21
CA HIS A 212 -17.90 12.74 7.03
C HIS A 212 -17.47 12.47 8.48
N ALA A 213 -16.54 13.29 8.98
CA ALA A 213 -15.87 13.19 10.28
C ALA A 213 -14.96 11.96 10.49
N GLN A 214 -14.77 11.13 9.46
CA GLN A 214 -13.82 10.00 9.41
C GLN A 214 -13.88 9.07 10.64
N PRO A 215 -15.07 8.55 11.01
CA PRO A 215 -15.25 7.76 12.22
C PRO A 215 -14.44 6.46 12.23
N GLY A 216 -14.13 5.90 11.05
CA GLY A 216 -13.25 4.73 10.92
C GLY A 216 -11.84 5.02 11.42
N ILE A 217 -11.25 6.15 11.01
CA ILE A 217 -9.92 6.60 11.44
C ILE A 217 -9.90 6.82 12.96
N GLN A 218 -10.91 7.51 13.51
CA GLN A 218 -11.00 7.75 14.95
C GLN A 218 -11.03 6.43 15.74
N ARG A 219 -11.81 5.43 15.27
CA ARG A 219 -11.83 4.10 15.89
C ARG A 219 -10.48 3.38 15.79
N GLN A 220 -9.80 3.46 14.64
CA GLN A 220 -8.49 2.85 14.47
C GLN A 220 -7.44 3.44 15.42
N ILE A 221 -7.44 4.77 15.62
CA ILE A 221 -6.53 5.45 16.54
C ILE A 221 -6.78 5.02 17.99
N VAL A 222 -8.04 4.93 18.42
CA VAL A 222 -8.38 4.43 19.76
C VAL A 222 -7.89 3.00 19.94
N LYS A 223 -8.16 2.12 18.97
CA LYS A 223 -7.69 0.73 19.01
C LYS A 223 -6.16 0.63 19.01
N LEU A 224 -5.46 1.53 18.31
CA LEU A 224 -4.00 1.53 18.28
C LEU A 224 -3.45 1.83 19.68
N ARG A 225 -4.02 2.85 20.35
CA ARG A 225 -3.68 3.17 21.74
C ARG A 225 -3.90 1.97 22.66
N GLU A 226 -5.08 1.35 22.61
CA GLU A 226 -5.40 0.16 23.42
C GLU A 226 -4.42 -0.99 23.17
N LEU A 227 -4.05 -1.21 21.92
CA LEU A 227 -3.12 -2.25 21.52
C LEU A 227 -1.70 -1.96 22.05
N ILE A 228 -1.22 -0.72 21.94
CA ILE A 228 0.08 -0.32 22.46
C ILE A 228 0.14 -0.41 23.99
N CYS A 229 -0.93 -0.05 24.71
CA CYS A 229 -1.00 -0.27 26.16
C CYS A 229 -0.85 -1.75 26.55
N ARG A 230 -1.20 -2.69 25.67
CA ARG A 230 -1.07 -4.14 25.91
C ARG A 230 0.27 -4.71 25.46
N ILE A 231 0.83 -4.21 24.36
CA ILE A 231 2.10 -4.68 23.79
C ILE A 231 3.29 -4.06 24.52
N ASP A 232 3.24 -2.75 24.74
CA ASP A 232 4.34 -1.95 25.27
C ASP A 232 3.80 -0.87 26.23
N ALA A 233 3.40 -1.32 27.42
CA ALA A 233 2.88 -0.46 28.48
C ALA A 233 3.87 0.65 28.90
N PRO A 234 5.20 0.41 29.00
CA PRO A 234 6.18 1.47 29.25
C PRO A 234 6.14 2.59 28.21
N LEU A 235 6.14 2.25 26.92
CA LEU A 235 6.03 3.26 25.85
C LEU A 235 4.71 4.03 25.95
N ALA A 236 3.59 3.34 26.16
CA ALA A 236 2.28 3.99 26.31
C ALA A 236 2.26 5.00 27.47
N ALA A 237 2.86 4.63 28.60
CA ALA A 237 2.96 5.49 29.78
C ALA A 237 3.86 6.71 29.52
N HIS A 238 4.98 6.51 28.81
CA HIS A 238 5.89 7.60 28.43
C HIS A 238 5.22 8.61 27.49
N LEU A 239 4.56 8.15 26.42
CA LEU A 239 3.81 9.03 25.53
C LEU A 239 2.75 9.84 26.30
N GLN A 240 2.09 9.22 27.27
CA GLN A 240 1.12 9.90 28.12
C GLN A 240 1.77 10.93 29.06
N SER A 241 2.93 10.65 29.65
CA SER A 241 3.63 11.61 30.52
C SER A 241 4.17 12.80 29.74
N GLU A 242 4.56 12.58 28.49
CA GLU A 242 4.94 13.63 27.54
C GLU A 242 3.74 14.34 26.88
N HIS A 243 2.51 14.04 27.32
CA HIS A 243 1.27 14.64 26.78
C HIS A 243 1.09 14.43 25.25
N VAL A 244 1.67 13.37 24.69
CA VAL A 244 1.49 12.99 23.29
C VAL A 244 0.16 12.25 23.13
N GLU A 245 -0.72 12.82 22.33
CA GLU A 245 -1.97 12.16 21.94
C GLU A 245 -1.76 11.36 20.66
N PHE A 246 -2.23 10.11 20.65
CA PHE A 246 -2.09 9.22 19.50
C PHE A 246 -2.58 9.83 18.19
N ILE A 247 -3.64 10.66 18.24
CA ILE A 247 -4.18 11.30 17.04
C ILE A 247 -3.19 12.25 16.35
N GLN A 248 -2.24 12.85 17.08
CA GLN A 248 -1.32 13.86 16.56
C GLN A 248 -0.34 13.29 15.52
N PHE A 249 0.00 12.00 15.60
CA PHE A 249 0.86 11.33 14.63
C PHE A 249 0.12 10.25 13.83
N SER A 250 -0.72 9.45 14.48
CA SER A 250 -1.31 8.26 13.85
C SER A 250 -2.49 8.54 12.93
N PHE A 251 -3.06 9.76 12.93
CA PHE A 251 -4.07 10.13 11.93
C PHE A 251 -3.54 9.95 10.51
N ARG A 252 -2.31 10.44 10.24
CA ARG A 252 -1.68 10.33 8.93
C ARG A 252 -1.37 8.86 8.58
N TRP A 253 -0.94 8.08 9.57
CA TRP A 253 -0.63 6.66 9.41
C TRP A 253 -1.87 5.87 8.96
N MET A 254 -3.03 6.12 9.58
CA MET A 254 -4.28 5.45 9.20
C MET A 254 -4.86 5.98 7.89
N ASN A 255 -4.85 7.30 7.69
CA ASN A 255 -5.45 7.94 6.52
C ASN A 255 -4.68 7.64 5.22
N CYS A 256 -3.37 7.49 5.31
CA CYS A 256 -2.48 7.21 4.17
C CYS A 256 -1.85 5.82 4.23
N LEU A 257 -2.32 4.92 5.11
CA LEU A 257 -1.81 3.55 5.26
C LEU A 257 -0.27 3.43 5.38
N LEU A 258 0.33 4.30 6.21
CA LEU A 258 1.78 4.48 6.42
C LEU A 258 2.59 4.90 5.17
N MET A 259 1.95 5.22 4.04
CA MET A 259 2.65 5.57 2.79
C MET A 259 3.52 6.83 2.86
N ARG A 260 3.32 7.65 3.89
CA ARG A 260 4.12 8.86 4.14
C ARG A 260 5.31 8.62 5.08
N GLU A 261 5.39 7.41 5.64
CA GLU A 261 6.40 7.02 6.62
C GLU A 261 7.40 6.00 6.06
N VAL A 262 7.15 5.48 4.86
CA VAL A 262 8.03 4.54 4.13
C VAL A 262 7.99 4.85 2.63
N THR A 263 9.00 4.40 1.89
CA THR A 263 9.04 4.59 0.43
C THR A 263 7.88 3.87 -0.29
N LEU A 264 7.60 4.27 -1.54
CA LEU A 264 6.56 3.64 -2.34
C LEU A 264 6.86 2.16 -2.63
N GLN A 265 8.13 1.82 -2.85
CA GLN A 265 8.58 0.43 -3.00
C GLN A 265 8.26 -0.41 -1.75
N HIS A 266 8.52 0.12 -0.56
CA HIS A 266 8.17 -0.54 0.70
C HIS A 266 6.66 -0.66 0.90
N THR A 267 5.90 0.37 0.53
CA THR A 267 4.43 0.33 0.50
C THR A 267 3.93 -0.82 -0.37
N ILE A 268 4.46 -0.95 -1.59
CA ILE A 268 4.09 -2.04 -2.52
C ILE A 268 4.40 -3.41 -1.88
N ARG A 269 5.57 -3.57 -1.25
CA ARG A 269 5.91 -4.80 -0.55
C ARG A 269 4.97 -5.09 0.64
N MET A 270 4.55 -4.07 1.39
CA MET A 270 3.55 -4.22 2.45
C MET A 270 2.19 -4.64 1.87
N TRP A 271 1.79 -4.03 0.75
CA TRP A 271 0.50 -4.28 0.12
C TRP A 271 0.41 -5.66 -0.52
N ASP A 272 1.53 -6.26 -0.94
CA ASP A 272 1.58 -7.68 -1.29
C ASP A 272 0.98 -8.55 -0.16
N THR A 273 1.26 -8.21 1.10
CA THR A 273 0.76 -8.91 2.29
C THR A 273 -0.65 -8.48 2.66
N TYR A 274 -0.97 -7.17 2.62
CA TYR A 274 -2.31 -6.68 2.97
C TYR A 274 -3.39 -7.27 2.07
N LEU A 275 -3.09 -7.42 0.78
CA LEU A 275 -3.98 -8.05 -0.18
C LEU A 275 -4.22 -9.54 0.10
N THR A 276 -3.31 -10.22 0.80
CA THR A 276 -3.54 -11.62 1.21
C THR A 276 -4.48 -11.75 2.40
N GLU A 277 -4.50 -10.75 3.28
CA GLU A 277 -5.34 -10.66 4.48
C GLU A 277 -6.76 -10.13 4.15
N HIS A 278 -7.18 -10.18 2.89
CA HIS A 278 -8.49 -9.71 2.42
C HIS A 278 -9.66 -10.45 3.12
N PRO A 279 -10.73 -9.74 3.54
CA PRO A 279 -11.01 -8.32 3.29
C PRO A 279 -10.45 -7.37 4.36
N HIS A 280 -9.80 -7.89 5.41
CA HIS A 280 -9.46 -7.11 6.60
C HIS A 280 -7.98 -6.67 6.65
N GLY A 281 -7.23 -6.81 5.56
CA GLY A 281 -5.83 -6.42 5.48
C GLY A 281 -5.61 -4.93 5.71
N PHE A 282 -6.31 -4.09 4.95
CA PHE A 282 -6.18 -2.63 5.00
C PHE A 282 -6.85 -1.99 6.22
N SER A 283 -7.79 -2.69 6.86
CA SER A 283 -8.56 -2.16 8.01
C SER A 283 -8.03 -2.67 9.35
N GLU A 284 -7.86 -3.99 9.50
CA GLU A 284 -7.54 -4.63 10.77
C GLU A 284 -6.06 -5.01 10.87
N PHE A 285 -5.50 -5.67 9.85
CA PHE A 285 -4.07 -6.04 9.89
C PHE A 285 -3.17 -4.80 9.91
N HIS A 286 -3.57 -3.74 9.19
CA HIS A 286 -2.90 -2.44 9.21
C HIS A 286 -2.71 -1.89 10.64
N LEU A 287 -3.69 -2.09 11.54
CA LEU A 287 -3.58 -1.66 12.94
C LEU A 287 -2.38 -2.28 13.64
N TYR A 288 -2.17 -3.59 13.43
CA TYR A 288 -1.04 -4.31 14.02
C TYR A 288 0.29 -3.91 13.38
N VAL A 289 0.28 -3.52 12.10
CA VAL A 289 1.47 -2.96 11.44
C VAL A 289 1.81 -1.58 12.00
N CYS A 290 0.83 -0.71 12.23
CA CYS A 290 1.05 0.57 12.91
C CYS A 290 1.58 0.37 14.33
N ALA A 291 1.10 -0.65 15.05
CA ALA A 291 1.67 -1.00 16.34
C ALA A 291 3.14 -1.42 16.20
N ALA A 292 3.49 -2.18 15.15
CA ALA A 292 4.84 -2.71 14.93
C ALA A 292 5.82 -1.63 14.60
N PHE A 293 5.32 -0.72 13.79
CA PHE A 293 6.03 0.44 13.37
C PHE A 293 6.36 1.32 14.57
N LEU A 294 5.41 1.53 15.50
CA LEU A 294 5.66 2.33 16.70
C LEU A 294 6.60 1.66 17.69
N THR A 295 6.40 0.38 18.01
CA THR A 295 7.21 -0.35 19.01
C THR A 295 8.64 -0.58 18.54
N LYS A 296 8.89 -0.65 17.23
CA LYS A 296 10.23 -0.70 16.65
C LYS A 296 11.14 0.44 17.16
N TRP A 297 10.55 1.58 17.48
CA TRP A 297 11.25 2.79 17.95
C TRP A 297 11.05 3.04 19.45
N SER A 298 10.52 2.07 20.20
CA SER A 298 10.20 2.23 21.62
C SER A 298 11.40 2.72 22.44
N ALA A 299 12.58 2.12 22.21
CA ALA A 299 13.79 2.45 22.96
C ALA A 299 14.27 3.89 22.73
N GLU A 300 14.12 4.41 21.51
CA GLU A 300 14.44 5.77 21.12
C GLU A 300 13.39 6.75 21.66
N LEU A 301 12.11 6.46 21.46
CA LEU A 301 10.98 7.31 21.88
C LEU A 301 10.94 7.51 23.39
N MET A 302 11.26 6.48 24.19
CA MET A 302 11.33 6.57 25.65
C MET A 302 12.42 7.53 26.18
N ARG A 303 13.29 8.06 25.31
CA ARG A 303 14.34 9.02 25.67
C ARG A 303 14.04 10.44 25.19
N MET A 304 12.94 10.62 24.47
CA MET A 304 12.56 11.88 23.82
C MET A 304 11.48 12.59 24.64
N GLU A 305 11.52 13.92 24.63
CA GLU A 305 10.43 14.77 25.15
C GLU A 305 9.37 15.03 24.06
N PHE A 306 8.22 15.60 24.43
CA PHE A 306 7.08 15.88 23.52
C PHE A 306 7.49 16.37 22.12
N GLN A 307 8.31 17.44 22.04
CA GLN A 307 8.68 18.05 20.77
C GLN A 307 9.52 17.11 19.89
N GLU A 308 10.44 16.35 20.50
CA GLU A 308 11.29 15.40 19.81
C GLU A 308 10.48 14.21 19.31
N ILE A 309 9.56 13.69 20.13
CA ILE A 309 8.64 12.60 19.74
C ILE A 309 7.81 13.01 18.52
N MET A 310 7.25 14.22 18.54
CA MET A 310 6.39 14.69 17.45
C MET A 310 7.16 14.88 16.14
N LEU A 311 8.38 15.42 16.19
CA LEU A 311 9.23 15.53 15.01
C LEU A 311 9.64 14.15 14.50
N PHE A 312 10.03 13.24 15.39
CA PHE A 312 10.45 11.88 15.03
C PHE A 312 9.32 11.08 14.38
N LEU A 313 8.12 11.06 14.98
CA LEU A 313 6.98 10.28 14.46
C LEU A 313 6.38 10.86 13.16
N GLN A 314 6.73 12.09 12.81
CA GLN A 314 6.34 12.72 11.53
C GLN A 314 7.41 12.58 10.43
N ASP A 315 8.61 12.09 10.77
CA ASP A 315 9.73 11.88 9.84
C ASP A 315 10.58 10.69 10.32
N VAL A 316 9.92 9.52 10.41
CA VAL A 316 10.56 8.31 10.93
C VAL A 316 11.66 7.86 9.97
N PRO A 317 12.89 7.54 10.47
CA PRO A 317 14.04 7.26 9.60
C PRO A 317 13.92 5.88 8.94
N THR A 318 13.18 5.83 7.82
CA THR A 318 12.94 4.61 7.02
C THR A 318 13.54 4.67 5.62
N ASP A 319 14.20 5.77 5.25
CA ASP A 319 14.81 5.97 3.93
C ASP A 319 15.79 4.84 3.56
N ASP A 320 16.58 4.37 4.53
CA ASP A 320 17.58 3.30 4.33
C ASP A 320 17.02 1.87 4.54
N TRP A 321 15.73 1.73 4.85
CA TRP A 321 15.14 0.40 5.02
C TRP A 321 15.32 -0.43 3.74
N GLN A 322 15.48 -1.73 3.93
CA GLN A 322 15.49 -2.70 2.87
C GLN A 322 14.24 -3.58 3.00
N GLU A 323 14.05 -4.49 2.04
CA GLU A 323 12.92 -5.42 2.06
C GLU A 323 12.86 -6.23 3.37
N LYS A 324 14.01 -6.55 3.97
CA LYS A 324 14.10 -7.30 5.24
C LYS A 324 13.43 -6.57 6.40
N GLU A 325 13.56 -5.26 6.50
CA GLU A 325 12.91 -4.48 7.57
C GLU A 325 11.39 -4.54 7.43
N ILE A 326 10.87 -4.51 6.19
CA ILE A 326 9.45 -4.70 5.90
C ILE A 326 8.99 -6.11 6.26
N GLU A 327 9.78 -7.14 5.95
CA GLU A 327 9.46 -8.53 6.33
C GLU A 327 9.38 -8.73 7.83
N LEU A 328 10.33 -8.14 8.58
CA LEU A 328 10.34 -8.19 10.04
C LEU A 328 9.13 -7.46 10.62
N LEU A 329 8.83 -6.26 10.12
CA LEU A 329 7.66 -5.47 10.53
C LEU A 329 6.35 -6.25 10.34
N LEU A 330 6.14 -6.86 9.16
CA LEU A 330 4.94 -7.63 8.85
C LEU A 330 4.84 -8.92 9.68
N SER A 331 5.97 -9.58 9.93
CA SER A 331 6.03 -10.78 10.76
C SER A 331 5.66 -10.48 12.21
N GLU A 332 6.19 -9.38 12.75
CA GLU A 332 5.87 -8.92 14.10
C GLU A 332 4.39 -8.52 14.24
N ALA A 333 3.87 -7.76 13.26
CA ALA A 333 2.45 -7.42 13.20
C ALA A 333 1.55 -8.67 13.18
N PHE A 334 1.92 -9.69 12.40
CA PHE A 334 1.18 -10.95 12.32
C PHE A 334 1.21 -11.74 13.64
N MET A 335 2.36 -11.73 14.33
CA MET A 335 2.50 -12.31 15.67
C MET A 335 1.53 -11.66 16.65
N TRP A 336 1.46 -10.33 16.72
CA TRP A 336 0.52 -9.68 17.63
C TRP A 336 -0.92 -9.82 17.22
N LYS A 337 -1.23 -9.80 15.92
CA LYS A 337 -2.58 -10.15 15.45
C LYS A 337 -2.98 -11.52 16.00
N SER A 338 -2.10 -12.52 15.88
CA SER A 338 -2.37 -13.87 16.37
C SER A 338 -2.57 -13.93 17.90
N LEU A 339 -1.81 -13.14 18.66
CA LEU A 339 -1.88 -13.11 20.13
C LEU A 339 -3.09 -12.33 20.68
N PHE A 340 -3.39 -11.17 20.09
CA PHE A 340 -4.32 -10.21 20.66
C PHE A 340 -5.69 -10.19 19.99
N HIS A 341 -5.81 -10.64 18.73
CA HIS A 341 -7.11 -10.70 18.03
C HIS A 341 -8.07 -11.73 18.66
N ALA A 342 -7.57 -12.89 19.09
CA ALA A 342 -8.35 -13.92 19.76
C ALA A 342 -8.55 -13.68 21.27
N SER A 343 -7.99 -12.60 21.82
CA SER A 343 -8.03 -12.26 23.25
C SER A 343 -8.86 -11.00 23.56
N PRO A 344 -10.15 -10.88 23.15
CA PRO A 344 -11.02 -9.78 23.59
C PRO A 344 -11.51 -9.95 25.04
N MET A 345 -11.38 -11.14 25.64
CA MET A 345 -11.98 -11.50 26.93
C MET A 345 -11.04 -12.33 27.81
N HIS A 346 -10.02 -11.71 28.40
CA HIS A 346 -9.61 -12.08 29.76
C HIS A 346 -10.06 -10.99 30.72
N LEU A 347 -11.40 -10.89 30.77
CA LEU A 347 -12.27 -10.70 31.93
C LEU A 347 -11.95 -9.55 32.88
N GLY A 348 -12.85 -8.56 32.87
CA GLY A 348 -13.15 -7.75 34.05
C GLY A 348 -13.32 -8.67 35.26
N GLY A 349 -12.52 -8.40 36.29
CA GLY A 349 -12.41 -9.32 37.41
C GLY A 349 -11.26 -9.01 38.35
N SER A 350 -11.16 -7.77 38.82
CA SER A 350 -10.78 -7.50 40.22
C SER A 350 -11.37 -6.16 40.60
N LYS A 351 -12.20 -6.20 41.63
CA LYS A 351 -12.89 -5.06 42.25
C LYS A 351 -11.90 -4.04 42.79
#